data_AF-A0A832H299-F1
#
_entry.id   AF-A0A832H299-F1
#
_cell.length_a   1.000
_cell.length_b   1.000
_cell.length_c   1.000
_cell.angle_alpha   90.00
_cell.angle_beta   90.00
_cell.angle_gamma   90.00
#
_symmetry.space_group_name_H-M   'P 1'
#
loop_
_entity.id
_entity.type
_entity.pdbx_description
1 polymer ?
#
loop_
_entity_poly.entity_id
_entity_poly.type
_entity_poly.pdbx_seq_one_letter_code
_entity_poly.pdbx_strand_id
1 'polypeptide(L)'
;MMQITRLQELAATNPYFASKLELLNPLPYPVYFVNRNPKWQDLLDNPASITDAQALYQRCVKTNDIWSVQPYLDLKLRGLNVHLVSKAISGKICVIPHYFCRPKDLLYRSYVVACYHDCPHAKLCEQRLVINRSQVLDETYHFITHRPQPNLKPRNPMRGTQIRNVVFKGYDHSLYAPFKSSEFVSALDAIGMKLVINSEATGANMMADWADYTETDVLLAVRNNTVFDILRKPALKLVNAWFAGCPAILGPEPAFQEIRQSELDYIEVRTPEEAIAALKRLQSDPDLYLAMVENGFKRAQDYTVNRVALEWRDLLAGPIAEGYKQWCNQSLMQKYIGRPIQYAKRVIEQRLADKEYQHHIHHGPRIL
;
A
#
# COMPACT_ATOMS: atom_id res chain seq x y z
N MET A 1 2.08 35.14 -4.16
CA MET A 1 3.54 35.00 -4.32
C MET A 1 4.14 34.21 -3.15
N MET A 2 3.94 34.65 -1.89
CA MET A 2 4.44 33.96 -0.69
C MET A 2 4.04 32.47 -0.58
N GLN A 3 2.77 32.13 -0.86
CA GLN A 3 2.29 30.74 -0.81
C GLN A 3 2.92 29.83 -1.87
N ILE A 4 3.18 30.33 -3.08
CA ILE A 4 3.84 29.56 -4.15
C ILE A 4 5.28 29.27 -3.74
N THR A 5 6.01 30.28 -3.27
CA THR A 5 7.37 30.13 -2.76
C THR A 5 7.41 29.07 -1.66
N ARG A 6 6.48 29.12 -0.71
CA ARG A 6 6.40 28.13 0.37
C ARG A 6 6.13 26.70 -0.14
N LEU A 7 5.21 26.53 -1.08
CA LEU A 7 4.94 25.22 -1.70
C LEU A 7 6.15 24.67 -2.47
N GLN A 8 6.93 25.54 -3.11
CA GLN A 8 8.17 25.14 -3.78
C GLN A 8 9.25 24.68 -2.78
N GLU A 9 9.42 25.39 -1.66
CA GLU A 9 10.33 24.98 -0.58
C GLU A 9 9.95 23.60 -0.03
N LEU A 10 8.67 23.38 0.26
CA LEU A 10 8.18 22.10 0.75
C LEU A 10 8.43 20.97 -0.26
N ALA A 11 8.10 21.22 -1.54
CA ALA A 11 8.32 20.25 -2.62
C ALA A 11 9.82 19.91 -2.80
N ALA A 12 10.72 20.87 -2.59
CA ALA A 12 12.17 20.64 -2.65
C ALA A 12 12.66 19.71 -1.53
N THR A 13 11.97 19.70 -0.38
CA THR A 13 12.27 18.83 0.77
C THR A 13 11.42 17.55 0.82
N ASN A 14 10.73 17.23 -0.27
CA ASN A 14 9.78 16.12 -0.29
C ASN A 14 10.46 14.78 0.05
N PRO A 15 10.02 14.10 1.12
CA PRO A 15 10.62 12.85 1.59
C PRO A 15 10.53 11.69 0.60
N TYR A 16 9.67 11.78 -0.42
CA TYR A 16 9.61 10.78 -1.48
C TYR A 16 10.92 10.72 -2.29
N PHE A 17 11.57 11.88 -2.48
CA PHE A 17 12.79 12.02 -3.30
C PHE A 17 14.06 12.10 -2.45
N ALA A 18 13.92 12.44 -1.17
CA ALA A 18 15.03 12.49 -0.25
C ALA A 18 15.27 11.10 0.37
N SER A 19 16.14 10.28 -0.22
CA SER A 19 16.69 9.17 0.56
C SER A 19 18.05 8.70 0.05
N LYS A 20 19.10 9.08 0.79
CA LYS A 20 20.25 8.20 0.97
C LYS A 20 19.74 6.97 1.74
N LEU A 21 19.96 5.78 1.19
CA LEU A 21 19.57 4.54 1.87
C LEU A 21 20.48 4.35 3.10
N GLU A 22 19.88 4.14 4.26
CA GLU A 22 20.60 3.88 5.51
C GLU A 22 20.90 2.39 5.65
N LEU A 23 22.12 2.05 6.09
CA LEU A 23 22.47 0.68 6.44
C LEU A 23 21.63 0.20 7.63
N LEU A 24 21.27 -1.08 7.62
CA LEU A 24 20.48 -1.70 8.68
C LEU A 24 21.27 -2.81 9.37
N ASN A 25 20.93 -3.06 10.63
CA ASN A 25 21.51 -4.16 11.38
C ASN A 25 21.22 -5.51 10.72
N PRO A 26 22.18 -6.46 10.73
CA PRO A 26 22.02 -7.75 10.09
C PRO A 26 20.80 -8.54 10.58
N LEU A 27 20.23 -9.34 9.68
CA LEU A 27 19.20 -10.32 10.02
C LEU A 27 19.83 -11.56 10.68
N PRO A 28 19.16 -12.19 11.67
CA PRO A 28 19.66 -13.40 12.32
C PRO A 28 19.64 -14.63 11.39
N TYR A 29 18.79 -14.61 10.36
CA TYR A 29 18.64 -15.68 9.39
C TYR A 29 18.51 -15.12 7.96
N PRO A 30 18.95 -15.86 6.92
CA PRO A 30 18.69 -15.47 5.55
C PRO A 30 17.20 -15.54 5.21
N VAL A 31 16.71 -14.56 4.45
CA VAL A 31 15.29 -14.45 4.06
C VAL A 31 15.16 -14.49 2.53
N TYR A 32 14.18 -15.25 2.04
CA TYR A 32 13.96 -15.47 0.63
C TYR A 32 12.61 -14.88 0.20
N PHE A 33 12.64 -13.85 -0.64
CA PHE A 33 11.45 -13.25 -1.25
C PHE A 33 11.10 -14.03 -2.52
N VAL A 34 9.84 -14.49 -2.61
CA VAL A 34 9.39 -15.32 -3.74
C VAL A 34 8.65 -14.46 -4.77
N ASN A 35 9.18 -14.38 -6.00
CA ASN A 35 8.47 -13.81 -7.14
C ASN A 35 8.63 -14.69 -8.39
N ARG A 36 7.51 -14.99 -9.04
CA ARG A 36 7.43 -15.90 -10.19
C ARG A 36 7.10 -15.21 -11.51
N ASN A 37 6.99 -13.89 -11.49
CA ASN A 37 6.63 -13.14 -12.68
C ASN A 37 7.82 -13.13 -13.64
N PRO A 38 7.66 -13.63 -14.89
CA PRO A 38 8.75 -13.71 -15.87
C PRO A 38 9.45 -12.38 -16.13
N LYS A 39 8.77 -11.25 -15.87
CA LYS A 39 9.37 -9.92 -16.01
C LYS A 39 10.58 -9.67 -15.11
N TRP A 40 10.83 -10.52 -14.10
CA TRP A 40 11.98 -10.42 -13.20
C TRP A 40 13.02 -11.51 -13.43
N GLN A 41 12.93 -12.25 -14.54
CA GLN A 41 13.85 -13.35 -14.83
C GLN A 41 15.31 -12.88 -14.89
N ASP A 42 15.55 -11.70 -15.46
CA ASP A 42 16.86 -11.03 -15.48
C ASP A 42 17.47 -10.87 -14.07
N LEU A 43 16.66 -10.40 -13.11
CA LEU A 43 17.08 -10.19 -11.72
C LEU A 43 17.17 -11.51 -10.94
N LEU A 44 16.35 -12.50 -11.28
CA LEU A 44 16.40 -13.84 -10.69
C LEU A 44 17.65 -14.60 -11.12
N ASP A 45 18.06 -14.47 -12.38
CA ASP A 45 19.25 -15.12 -12.92
C ASP A 45 20.53 -14.43 -12.42
N ASN A 46 20.49 -13.11 -12.23
CA ASN A 46 21.64 -12.31 -11.83
C ASN A 46 21.35 -11.40 -10.62
N PRO A 47 21.08 -11.96 -9.42
CA PRO A 47 20.65 -11.18 -8.26
C PRO A 47 21.72 -10.21 -7.73
N ALA A 48 22.99 -10.39 -8.13
CA ALA A 48 24.10 -9.50 -7.77
C ALA A 48 24.21 -8.27 -8.69
N SER A 49 23.52 -8.23 -9.83
CA SER A 49 23.66 -7.17 -10.84
C SER A 49 22.74 -5.96 -10.61
N ILE A 50 22.49 -5.57 -9.36
CA ILE A 50 21.69 -4.39 -9.05
C ILE A 50 22.54 -3.14 -9.32
N THR A 51 22.59 -2.73 -10.59
CA THR A 51 23.35 -1.56 -11.06
C THR A 51 22.49 -0.31 -11.13
N ASP A 52 21.20 -0.45 -11.48
CA ASP A 52 20.22 0.62 -11.51
C ASP A 52 19.00 0.27 -10.65
N ALA A 53 19.08 0.63 -9.37
CA ALA A 53 17.98 0.40 -8.42
C ALA A 53 16.71 1.16 -8.81
N GLN A 54 16.84 2.35 -9.39
CA GLN A 54 15.69 3.21 -9.71
C GLN A 54 14.85 2.60 -10.83
N ALA A 55 15.49 2.10 -11.90
CA ALA A 55 14.79 1.37 -12.96
C ALA A 55 14.08 0.10 -12.42
N LEU A 56 14.67 -0.59 -11.45
CA LEU A 56 14.02 -1.74 -10.81
C LEU A 56 12.82 -1.33 -9.97
N TYR A 57 12.89 -0.25 -9.19
CA TYR A 57 11.72 0.28 -8.49
C TYR A 57 10.60 0.68 -9.45
N GLN A 58 10.94 1.28 -10.60
CA GLN A 58 9.95 1.65 -11.61
C GLN A 58 9.16 0.47 -12.18
N ARG A 59 9.79 -0.71 -12.23
CA ARG A 59 9.15 -1.97 -12.67
C ARG A 59 8.18 -2.55 -11.63
N CYS A 60 8.20 -2.10 -10.37
CA CYS A 60 7.38 -2.63 -9.27
C CYS A 60 5.93 -2.12 -9.28
N VAL A 61 5.18 -2.36 -10.36
CA VAL A 61 3.83 -1.78 -10.55
C VAL A 61 2.67 -2.69 -10.15
N LYS A 62 2.89 -3.99 -9.88
CA LYS A 62 1.84 -4.92 -9.45
C LYS A 62 1.99 -5.26 -7.98
N THR A 63 0.86 -5.60 -7.33
CA THR A 63 0.80 -6.04 -5.92
C THR A 63 1.84 -7.11 -5.59
N ASN A 64 2.03 -8.10 -6.46
CA ASN A 64 3.02 -9.15 -6.23
C ASN A 64 4.45 -8.60 -6.17
N ASP A 65 4.78 -7.60 -6.98
CA ASP A 65 6.11 -6.99 -6.99
C ASP A 65 6.32 -6.13 -5.73
N ILE A 66 5.29 -5.37 -5.35
CA ILE A 66 5.28 -4.53 -4.14
C ILE A 66 5.50 -5.37 -2.87
N TRP A 67 5.00 -6.61 -2.83
CA TRP A 67 5.14 -7.50 -1.67
C TRP A 67 6.31 -8.48 -1.74
N SER A 68 7.12 -8.45 -2.80
CA SER A 68 8.28 -9.35 -2.93
C SER A 68 9.53 -8.64 -3.41
N VAL A 69 9.52 -8.09 -4.62
CA VAL A 69 10.70 -7.49 -5.24
C VAL A 69 11.04 -6.15 -4.61
N GLN A 70 10.05 -5.31 -4.32
CA GLN A 70 10.30 -4.02 -3.69
C GLN A 70 10.96 -4.15 -2.29
N PRO A 71 10.40 -4.93 -1.33
CA PRO A 71 11.07 -5.13 -0.03
C PRO A 71 12.39 -5.89 -0.16
N TYR A 72 12.53 -6.80 -1.13
CA TYR A 72 13.84 -7.40 -1.45
C TYR A 72 14.88 -6.33 -1.79
N LEU A 73 14.57 -5.41 -2.72
CA LEU A 73 15.49 -4.33 -3.13
C LEU A 73 15.82 -3.43 -1.93
N ASP A 74 14.81 -3.07 -1.15
CA ASP A 74 14.98 -2.20 0.02
C ASP A 74 15.96 -2.77 1.04
N LEU A 75 15.85 -4.06 1.33
CA LEU A 75 16.69 -4.73 2.31
C LEU A 75 18.06 -5.09 1.72
N LYS A 76 18.10 -5.51 0.45
CA LYS A 76 19.33 -5.91 -0.26
C LYS A 76 20.31 -4.76 -0.40
N LEU A 77 19.82 -3.60 -0.84
CA LEU A 77 20.62 -2.38 -1.01
C LEU A 77 21.15 -1.82 0.33
N ARG A 78 20.58 -2.27 1.46
CA ARG A 78 21.00 -1.91 2.82
C ARG A 78 21.92 -2.97 3.45
N GLY A 79 22.42 -3.91 2.64
CA GLY A 79 23.40 -4.92 3.05
C GLY A 79 22.81 -6.13 3.77
N LEU A 80 21.49 -6.29 3.80
CA LEU A 80 20.88 -7.42 4.50
C LEU A 80 20.98 -8.73 3.70
N ASN A 81 21.03 -9.83 4.43
CA ASN A 81 21.12 -11.19 3.87
C ASN A 81 19.76 -11.67 3.35
N VAL A 82 19.33 -11.05 2.25
CA VAL A 82 18.08 -11.35 1.56
C VAL A 82 18.33 -11.81 0.13
N HIS A 83 17.43 -12.64 -0.38
CA HIS A 83 17.52 -13.24 -1.70
C HIS A 83 16.18 -13.15 -2.42
N LEU A 84 16.21 -12.93 -3.74
CA LEU A 84 15.04 -13.07 -4.60
C LEU A 84 15.08 -14.43 -5.29
N VAL A 85 13.97 -15.18 -5.24
CA VAL A 85 13.88 -16.52 -5.81
C VAL A 85 12.54 -16.77 -6.50
N SER A 86 12.51 -17.70 -7.46
CA SER A 86 11.30 -18.08 -8.19
C SER A 86 10.45 -19.11 -7.45
N LYS A 87 10.98 -19.78 -6.43
CA LYS A 87 10.27 -20.81 -5.65
C LYS A 87 10.70 -20.73 -4.18
N ALA A 88 9.80 -21.12 -3.29
CA ALA A 88 10.11 -21.24 -1.87
C ALA A 88 11.27 -22.24 -1.65
N ILE A 89 12.16 -21.92 -0.71
CA ILE A 89 13.35 -22.71 -0.40
C ILE A 89 13.08 -23.55 0.85
N SER A 90 13.17 -24.87 0.71
CA SER A 90 12.94 -25.82 1.80
C SER A 90 13.83 -25.51 3.01
N GLY A 91 13.23 -25.49 4.20
CA GLY A 91 13.92 -25.23 5.45
C GLY A 91 14.28 -23.76 5.69
N LYS A 92 13.82 -22.81 4.87
CA LYS A 92 14.16 -21.38 5.00
C LYS A 92 12.93 -20.51 5.23
N ILE A 93 13.16 -19.28 5.70
CA ILE A 93 12.15 -18.22 5.77
C ILE A 93 11.86 -17.75 4.35
N CYS A 94 10.60 -17.92 3.92
CA CYS A 94 10.13 -17.50 2.60
C CYS A 94 9.02 -16.46 2.77
N VAL A 95 9.26 -15.25 2.27
CA VAL A 95 8.25 -14.19 2.17
C VAL A 95 7.54 -14.33 0.84
N ILE A 96 6.23 -14.58 0.87
CA ILE A 96 5.46 -14.97 -0.32
C ILE A 96 4.18 -14.11 -0.44
N PRO A 97 3.99 -13.37 -1.54
CA PRO A 97 2.71 -12.74 -1.85
C PRO A 97 1.58 -13.77 -1.91
N HIS A 98 0.40 -13.43 -1.39
CA HIS A 98 -0.76 -14.33 -1.31
C HIS A 98 -1.04 -15.08 -2.63
N TYR A 99 -1.01 -14.40 -3.77
CA TYR A 99 -1.31 -15.00 -5.08
C TYR A 99 -0.27 -16.04 -5.54
N PHE A 100 0.89 -16.11 -4.89
CA PHE A 100 1.90 -17.14 -5.11
C PHE A 100 1.84 -18.30 -4.10
N CYS A 101 0.99 -18.21 -3.08
CA CYS A 101 0.74 -19.29 -2.13
C CYS A 101 -0.20 -20.35 -2.74
N ARG A 102 0.35 -21.32 -3.49
CA ARG A 102 -0.47 -22.36 -4.13
C ARG A 102 -0.29 -23.73 -3.47
N PRO A 103 -1.37 -24.53 -3.30
CA PRO A 103 -1.30 -25.86 -2.70
C PRO A 103 -0.22 -26.78 -3.29
N LYS A 104 -0.02 -26.71 -4.62
CA LYS A 104 0.95 -27.56 -5.34
C LYS A 104 2.42 -27.26 -5.02
N ASP A 105 2.72 -26.14 -4.36
CA ASP A 105 4.09 -25.74 -4.04
C ASP A 105 4.64 -26.39 -2.76
N LEU A 106 3.83 -27.22 -2.08
CA LEU A 106 4.21 -27.97 -0.87
C LEU A 106 4.88 -27.09 0.19
N LEU A 107 4.28 -25.92 0.45
CA LEU A 107 4.90 -24.84 1.21
C LEU A 107 5.22 -25.20 2.68
N TYR A 108 4.64 -26.27 3.22
CA TYR A 108 4.96 -26.81 4.55
C TYR A 108 6.44 -27.21 4.74
N ARG A 109 7.19 -27.32 3.63
CA ARG A 109 8.63 -27.56 3.65
C ARG A 109 9.44 -26.31 3.98
N SER A 110 8.83 -25.12 3.99
CA SER A 110 9.47 -23.83 4.25
C SER A 110 8.75 -23.13 5.40
N TYR A 111 9.39 -22.14 6.03
CA TYR A 111 8.73 -21.26 6.98
C TYR A 111 8.14 -20.08 6.23
N VAL A 112 6.83 -20.09 6.01
CA VAL A 112 6.18 -19.10 5.12
C VAL A 112 5.64 -17.93 5.91
N VAL A 113 6.07 -16.73 5.49
CA VAL A 113 5.49 -15.45 5.85
C VAL A 113 4.69 -14.97 4.65
N ALA A 114 3.35 -14.99 4.74
CA ALA A 114 2.50 -14.57 3.65
C ALA A 114 2.21 -13.07 3.72
N CYS A 115 2.43 -12.37 2.61
CA CYS A 115 2.05 -10.97 2.46
C CYS A 115 0.74 -10.90 1.70
N TYR A 116 -0.23 -10.16 2.20
CA TYR A 116 -1.47 -9.93 1.46
C TYR A 116 -1.88 -8.48 1.52
N HIS A 117 -2.49 -8.04 0.42
CA HIS A 117 -3.06 -6.71 0.29
C HIS A 117 -4.58 -6.80 0.55
N ASP A 118 -5.39 -6.00 -0.12
CA ASP A 118 -6.85 -6.10 -0.16
C ASP A 118 -7.36 -7.40 -0.82
N CYS A 119 -7.02 -8.55 -0.25
CA CYS A 119 -7.38 -9.88 -0.70
C CYS A 119 -7.67 -10.84 0.50
N PRO A 120 -8.07 -12.10 0.27
CA PRO A 120 -8.40 -13.02 1.35
C PRO A 120 -7.19 -13.30 2.27
N HIS A 121 -7.48 -13.62 3.53
CA HIS A 121 -6.44 -14.01 4.49
C HIS A 121 -5.71 -15.26 4.00
N ALA A 122 -4.39 -15.18 3.86
CA ALA A 122 -3.57 -16.33 3.47
C ALA A 122 -3.59 -17.38 4.58
N LYS A 123 -4.02 -18.62 4.31
CA LYS A 123 -4.01 -19.74 5.27
C LYS A 123 -2.81 -20.65 5.09
N LEU A 124 -2.19 -20.67 3.90
CA LEU A 124 -1.00 -21.45 3.57
C LEU A 124 0.31 -20.83 4.09
N CYS A 125 0.36 -20.47 5.38
CA CYS A 125 1.53 -19.81 5.98
C CYS A 125 1.62 -20.01 7.50
N GLU A 126 2.79 -19.69 8.05
CA GLU A 126 3.04 -19.67 9.50
C GLU A 126 2.74 -18.30 10.10
N GLN A 127 3.10 -17.23 9.39
CA GLN A 127 2.83 -15.85 9.80
C GLN A 127 2.36 -15.01 8.61
N ARG A 128 1.73 -13.88 8.91
CA ARG A 128 1.06 -12.99 7.96
C ARG A 128 1.48 -11.56 8.15
N LEU A 129 1.68 -10.86 7.04
CA LEU A 129 1.83 -9.41 7.04
C LEU A 129 0.52 -8.76 6.60
N VAL A 130 0.09 -7.74 7.33
CA VAL A 130 -1.15 -6.99 7.10
C VAL A 130 -0.89 -5.49 7.03
N ILE A 131 -1.75 -4.77 6.30
CA ILE A 131 -1.59 -3.33 6.04
C ILE A 131 -2.43 -2.42 6.92
N ASN A 132 -3.39 -2.98 7.67
CA ASN A 132 -4.25 -2.26 8.60
C ASN A 132 -4.17 -2.96 9.96
N ARG A 133 -4.04 -2.21 11.07
CA ARG A 133 -3.91 -2.86 12.41
C ARG A 133 -5.17 -3.60 12.80
N SER A 134 -6.33 -3.14 12.32
CA SER A 134 -7.62 -3.84 12.49
C SER A 134 -7.63 -5.27 11.91
N GLN A 135 -6.66 -5.62 11.07
CA GLN A 135 -6.52 -6.98 10.53
C GLN A 135 -5.56 -7.87 11.33
N VAL A 136 -4.96 -7.39 12.42
CA VAL A 136 -4.16 -8.20 13.32
C VAL A 136 -5.12 -9.02 14.20
N LEU A 137 -5.24 -10.31 13.90
CA LEU A 137 -6.20 -11.19 14.58
C LEU A 137 -5.58 -11.94 15.77
N ASP A 138 -4.29 -12.26 15.68
CA ASP A 138 -3.54 -12.99 16.68
C ASP A 138 -2.03 -12.71 16.50
N GLU A 139 -1.20 -13.34 17.33
CA GLU A 139 0.26 -13.20 17.34
C GLU A 139 0.98 -13.60 16.04
N THR A 140 0.29 -14.32 15.13
CA THR A 140 0.83 -14.68 13.80
C THR A 140 0.55 -13.63 12.74
N TYR A 141 -0.15 -12.56 13.08
CA TYR A 141 -0.44 -11.42 12.21
C TYR A 141 0.42 -10.23 12.60
N HIS A 142 1.15 -9.68 11.65
CA HIS A 142 2.03 -8.55 11.87
C HIS A 142 1.62 -7.39 10.98
N PHE A 143 1.26 -6.28 11.60
CA PHE A 143 1.08 -5.04 10.88
C PHE A 143 2.41 -4.55 10.31
N ILE A 144 2.38 -4.06 9.07
CA ILE A 144 3.49 -3.36 8.45
C ILE A 144 2.97 -2.16 7.65
N THR A 145 3.66 -1.03 7.78
CA THR A 145 3.31 0.18 7.05
C THR A 145 3.55 -0.03 5.55
N HIS A 146 2.59 0.38 4.72
CA HIS A 146 2.76 0.33 3.27
C HIS A 146 3.60 1.52 2.77
N ARG A 147 4.24 1.34 1.61
CA ARG A 147 4.89 2.45 0.91
C ARG A 147 3.90 3.33 0.16
N PRO A 148 4.27 4.58 -0.18
CA PRO A 148 3.61 5.28 -1.27
C PRO A 148 3.69 4.45 -2.56
N GLN A 149 2.73 4.68 -3.45
CA GLN A 149 2.70 4.03 -4.75
C GLN A 149 4.00 4.33 -5.52
N PRO A 150 4.62 3.32 -6.15
CA PRO A 150 5.81 3.53 -6.98
C PRO A 150 5.53 4.52 -8.11
N ASN A 151 6.59 5.21 -8.55
CA ASN A 151 6.53 6.17 -9.66
C ASN A 151 5.66 7.39 -9.40
N LEU A 152 5.41 7.73 -8.12
CA LEU A 152 4.67 8.93 -7.75
C LEU A 152 5.33 10.17 -8.35
N LYS A 153 4.53 10.97 -9.08
CA LYS A 153 4.91 12.30 -9.52
C LYS A 153 4.14 13.31 -8.68
N PRO A 154 4.80 14.18 -7.90
CA PRO A 154 4.13 15.11 -7.01
C PRO A 154 3.36 16.17 -7.79
N ARG A 155 2.45 16.84 -7.10
CA ARG A 155 1.75 18.01 -7.61
C ARG A 155 2.75 19.10 -8.00
N ASN A 156 2.47 19.79 -9.11
CA ASN A 156 3.23 20.96 -9.51
C ASN A 156 3.00 22.12 -8.51
N PRO A 157 4.02 22.57 -7.75
CA PRO A 157 3.86 23.62 -6.75
C PRO A 157 3.52 24.99 -7.37
N MET A 158 3.82 25.21 -8.66
CA MET A 158 3.49 26.46 -9.37
C MET A 158 1.98 26.70 -9.51
N ARG A 159 1.16 25.67 -9.29
CA ARG A 159 -0.29 25.79 -9.26
C ARG A 159 -0.82 26.52 -8.02
N GLY A 160 0.04 26.76 -7.02
CA GLY A 160 -0.32 27.48 -5.80
C GLY A 160 -1.44 26.79 -5.02
N THR A 161 -2.27 27.58 -4.37
CA THR A 161 -3.44 27.13 -3.58
C THR A 161 -4.73 27.08 -4.40
N GLN A 162 -4.67 27.39 -5.71
CA GLN A 162 -5.84 27.39 -6.56
C GLN A 162 -6.32 25.96 -6.83
N ILE A 163 -7.62 25.74 -6.64
CA ILE A 163 -8.26 24.45 -6.93
C ILE A 163 -9.01 24.57 -8.25
N ARG A 164 -8.58 23.77 -9.23
CA ARG A 164 -9.29 23.58 -10.52
C ARG A 164 -9.66 22.12 -10.72
N ASN A 165 -8.75 21.21 -10.35
CA ASN A 165 -8.90 19.79 -10.57
C ASN A 165 -9.14 19.05 -9.24
N VAL A 166 -10.35 18.52 -9.08
CA VAL A 166 -10.70 17.57 -8.01
C VAL A 166 -10.55 16.17 -8.60
N VAL A 167 -9.53 15.44 -8.15
CA VAL A 167 -9.10 14.22 -8.84
C VAL A 167 -9.46 12.98 -8.04
N PHE A 168 -10.08 12.00 -8.69
CA PHE A 168 -10.18 10.65 -8.19
C PHE A 168 -9.16 9.74 -8.88
N LYS A 169 -8.47 8.91 -8.09
CA LYS A 169 -7.48 7.94 -8.56
C LYS A 169 -7.93 6.53 -8.20
N GLY A 170 -8.14 5.69 -9.21
CA GLY A 170 -8.60 4.31 -9.04
C GLY A 170 -9.55 3.88 -10.16
N TYR A 171 -10.10 2.69 -10.02
CA TYR A 171 -11.14 2.21 -10.94
C TYR A 171 -12.41 3.09 -10.84
N ASP A 172 -13.03 3.40 -11.97
CA ASP A 172 -14.24 4.26 -12.02
C ASP A 172 -15.35 3.76 -11.09
N HIS A 173 -15.58 2.45 -11.05
CA HIS A 173 -16.60 1.82 -10.20
C HIS A 173 -16.29 1.92 -8.70
N SER A 174 -15.06 2.30 -8.31
CA SER A 174 -14.68 2.47 -6.90
C SER A 174 -15.06 3.84 -6.35
N LEU A 175 -15.33 4.86 -7.18
CA LEU A 175 -15.87 6.11 -6.68
C LEU A 175 -17.38 5.95 -6.43
N TYR A 176 -17.84 6.30 -5.23
CA TYR A 176 -19.24 6.18 -4.86
C TYR A 176 -20.13 6.95 -5.83
N ALA A 177 -21.16 6.29 -6.38
CA ALA A 177 -21.93 6.77 -7.53
C ALA A 177 -22.48 8.21 -7.42
N PRO A 178 -22.97 8.70 -6.26
CA PRO A 178 -23.40 10.09 -6.12
C PRO A 178 -22.30 11.12 -6.42
N PHE A 179 -21.02 10.78 -6.23
CA PHE A 179 -19.88 11.64 -6.58
C PHE A 179 -19.56 11.64 -8.09
N LYS A 180 -20.39 10.99 -8.90
CA LYS A 180 -20.32 11.02 -10.37
C LYS A 180 -21.63 11.52 -11.00
N SER A 181 -22.59 11.97 -10.18
CA SER A 181 -23.89 12.42 -10.68
C SER A 181 -23.77 13.75 -11.44
N SER A 182 -24.72 14.00 -12.34
CA SER A 182 -24.83 15.27 -13.06
C SER A 182 -24.92 16.46 -12.11
N GLU A 183 -25.59 16.28 -10.98
CA GLU A 183 -25.79 17.32 -9.96
C GLU A 183 -24.47 17.66 -9.29
N PHE A 184 -23.68 16.65 -8.90
CA PHE A 184 -22.37 16.87 -8.29
C PHE A 184 -21.39 17.53 -9.28
N VAL A 185 -21.34 17.06 -10.52
CA VAL A 185 -20.49 17.67 -11.56
C VAL A 185 -20.89 19.12 -11.82
N SER A 186 -22.19 19.40 -11.96
CA SER A 186 -22.69 20.78 -12.13
C SER A 186 -22.38 21.67 -10.91
N ALA A 187 -22.42 21.11 -9.70
CA ALA A 187 -22.08 21.84 -8.48
C ALA A 187 -20.58 22.18 -8.40
N LEU A 188 -19.70 21.30 -8.89
CA LEU A 188 -18.27 21.59 -9.05
C LEU A 188 -18.04 22.69 -10.08
N ASP A 189 -18.69 22.59 -11.25
CA ASP A 189 -18.55 23.58 -12.32
C ASP A 189 -19.00 24.97 -11.86
N ALA A 190 -20.08 25.05 -11.06
CA ALA A 190 -20.58 26.30 -10.49
C ALA A 190 -19.59 26.99 -9.54
N ILE A 191 -18.62 26.27 -8.97
CA ILE A 191 -17.54 26.82 -8.15
C ILE A 191 -16.19 26.89 -8.89
N GLY A 192 -16.20 26.68 -10.22
CA GLY A 192 -15.02 26.77 -11.07
C GLY A 192 -14.05 25.60 -10.96
N MET A 193 -14.53 24.44 -10.52
CA MET A 193 -13.76 23.21 -10.36
C MET A 193 -14.31 22.12 -11.27
N LYS A 194 -13.49 21.12 -11.62
CA LYS A 194 -13.94 19.94 -12.36
C LYS A 194 -13.53 18.64 -11.69
N LEU A 195 -14.37 17.62 -11.82
CA LEU A 195 -14.02 16.25 -11.47
C LEU A 195 -13.13 15.65 -12.56
N VAL A 196 -11.99 15.10 -12.17
CA VAL A 196 -11.10 14.34 -13.06
C VAL A 196 -11.01 12.91 -12.52
N ILE A 197 -11.47 11.94 -13.30
CA ILE A 197 -11.39 10.52 -12.95
C ILE A 197 -10.25 9.90 -13.75
N ASN A 198 -9.12 9.64 -13.09
CA ASN A 198 -8.02 8.88 -13.69
C ASN A 198 -8.35 7.37 -13.57
N SER A 199 -9.17 6.85 -14.50
CA SER A 199 -9.59 5.44 -14.56
C SER A 199 -9.11 4.72 -15.82
N GLU A 200 -9.46 3.43 -15.98
CA GLU A 200 -9.14 2.56 -17.12
C GLU A 200 -9.38 3.18 -18.52
N ALA A 201 -10.26 4.17 -18.61
CA ALA A 201 -10.68 4.77 -19.88
C ALA A 201 -9.59 5.62 -20.59
N THR A 202 -8.47 5.96 -19.93
CA THR A 202 -7.42 6.86 -20.49
C THR A 202 -6.27 6.17 -21.22
N GLY A 203 -6.19 4.82 -21.24
CA GLY A 203 -5.21 4.08 -22.05
C GLY A 203 -4.11 3.34 -21.26
N ALA A 204 -3.06 2.92 -21.99
CA ALA A 204 -2.24 1.71 -21.77
C ALA A 204 -1.43 1.57 -20.44
N ASN A 205 -1.49 2.51 -19.49
CA ASN A 205 -0.75 2.40 -18.21
C ASN A 205 -1.47 3.05 -17.01
N MET A 206 -2.57 2.44 -16.58
CA MET A 206 -3.39 2.88 -15.44
C MET A 206 -2.59 3.18 -14.15
N MET A 207 -1.56 2.38 -13.85
CA MET A 207 -0.75 2.57 -12.66
C MET A 207 0.06 3.87 -12.72
N ALA A 208 0.49 4.28 -13.92
CA ALA A 208 1.18 5.55 -14.13
C ALA A 208 0.22 6.73 -13.91
N ASP A 209 -1.01 6.66 -14.44
CA ASP A 209 -2.02 7.71 -14.27
C ASP A 209 -2.46 7.89 -12.81
N TRP A 210 -2.50 6.79 -12.05
CA TRP A 210 -2.76 6.83 -10.61
C TRP A 210 -1.60 7.45 -9.84
N ALA A 211 -0.35 7.21 -10.25
CA ALA A 211 0.84 7.77 -9.63
C ALA A 211 1.09 9.26 -10.00
N ASP A 212 0.42 9.79 -11.03
CA ASP A 212 0.69 11.15 -11.52
C ASP A 212 -0.20 12.21 -10.85
N TYR A 213 0.35 12.94 -9.88
CA TYR A 213 -0.36 14.01 -9.18
C TYR A 213 -0.03 15.41 -9.71
N THR A 214 0.74 15.54 -10.80
CA THR A 214 1.24 16.84 -11.31
C THR A 214 0.14 17.90 -11.43
N GLU A 215 -1.04 17.49 -11.88
CA GLU A 215 -2.22 18.33 -12.09
C GLU A 215 -3.33 18.11 -11.05
N THR A 216 -3.07 17.41 -9.94
CA THR A 216 -4.06 17.14 -8.89
C THR A 216 -4.06 18.27 -7.86
N ASP A 217 -5.14 19.06 -7.78
CA ASP A 217 -5.23 20.13 -6.78
C ASP A 217 -5.78 19.64 -5.44
N VAL A 218 -6.79 18.77 -5.48
CA VAL A 218 -7.35 18.08 -4.32
C VAL A 218 -7.62 16.64 -4.71
N LEU A 219 -7.22 15.69 -3.85
CA LEU A 219 -7.60 14.29 -4.00
C LEU A 219 -8.99 14.07 -3.40
N LEU A 220 -9.93 13.53 -4.18
CA LEU A 220 -11.23 13.08 -3.71
C LEU A 220 -11.30 11.55 -3.78
N ALA A 221 -11.62 10.89 -2.68
CA ALA A 221 -11.83 9.45 -2.67
C ALA A 221 -12.86 9.00 -1.64
N VAL A 222 -14.08 8.78 -2.12
CA VAL A 222 -15.19 8.27 -1.31
C VAL A 222 -15.65 6.95 -1.91
N ARG A 223 -15.58 5.88 -1.14
CA ARG A 223 -16.03 4.54 -1.53
C ARG A 223 -17.31 4.18 -0.80
N ASN A 224 -18.15 3.38 -1.43
CA ASN A 224 -19.27 2.72 -0.74
C ASN A 224 -19.19 1.20 -0.91
N ASN A 225 -18.13 0.63 -0.35
CA ASN A 225 -17.91 -0.82 -0.37
C ASN A 225 -18.64 -1.47 0.81
N THR A 226 -18.67 -2.81 0.84
CA THR A 226 -19.15 -3.50 2.04
C THR A 226 -18.21 -3.20 3.21
N VAL A 227 -18.74 -3.23 4.44
CA VAL A 227 -17.93 -3.11 5.67
C VAL A 227 -16.79 -4.15 5.67
N PHE A 228 -17.06 -5.35 5.15
CA PHE A 228 -16.05 -6.40 5.02
C PHE A 228 -14.90 -6.01 4.08
N ASP A 229 -15.18 -5.45 2.90
CA ASP A 229 -14.14 -5.06 1.95
C ASP A 229 -13.38 -3.80 2.40
N ILE A 230 -14.08 -2.81 2.97
CA ILE A 230 -13.41 -1.55 3.33
C ILE A 230 -12.34 -1.74 4.41
N LEU A 231 -12.53 -2.68 5.34
CA LEU A 231 -11.55 -3.01 6.39
C LEU A 231 -10.22 -3.55 5.83
N ARG A 232 -10.21 -3.98 4.57
CA ARG A 232 -9.04 -4.50 3.86
C ARG A 232 -8.36 -3.45 2.97
N LYS A 233 -9.01 -2.31 2.71
CA LYS A 233 -8.41 -1.27 1.88
C LYS A 233 -7.36 -0.52 2.69
N PRO A 234 -6.13 -0.31 2.18
CA PRO A 234 -5.15 0.51 2.87
C PRO A 234 -5.45 2.00 2.72
N ALA A 235 -4.84 2.79 3.58
CA ALA A 235 -4.81 4.24 3.49
C ALA A 235 -3.93 4.81 2.35
N LEU A 236 -3.64 4.02 1.30
CA LEU A 236 -2.68 4.35 0.24
C LEU A 236 -2.96 5.69 -0.45
N LYS A 237 -4.24 6.01 -0.66
CA LYS A 237 -4.67 7.28 -1.27
C LYS A 237 -4.25 8.49 -0.45
N LEU A 238 -4.42 8.43 0.87
CA LEU A 238 -4.06 9.49 1.79
C LEU A 238 -2.55 9.67 1.85
N VAL A 239 -1.80 8.57 2.03
CA VAL A 239 -0.33 8.60 2.04
C VAL A 239 0.22 9.14 0.72
N ASN A 240 -0.33 8.73 -0.43
CA ASN A 240 0.07 9.29 -1.72
C ASN A 240 -0.22 10.80 -1.81
N ALA A 241 -1.37 11.28 -1.30
CA ALA A 241 -1.69 12.70 -1.29
C ALA A 241 -0.69 13.52 -0.45
N TRP A 242 -0.30 12.99 0.71
CA TRP A 242 0.73 13.59 1.56
C TRP A 242 2.07 13.73 0.85
N PHE A 243 2.57 12.66 0.21
CA PHE A 243 3.80 12.74 -0.59
C PHE A 243 3.65 13.59 -1.86
N ALA A 244 2.44 13.67 -2.42
CA ALA A 244 2.18 14.46 -3.61
C ALA A 244 2.05 15.97 -3.32
N GLY A 245 1.83 16.36 -2.07
CA GLY A 245 1.66 17.76 -1.68
C GLY A 245 0.29 18.33 -2.09
N CYS A 246 -0.79 17.56 -1.92
CA CYS A 246 -2.16 18.03 -2.13
C CYS A 246 -3.08 17.64 -0.95
N PRO A 247 -4.05 18.49 -0.58
CA PRO A 247 -5.09 18.11 0.38
C PRO A 247 -5.94 16.93 -0.10
N ALA A 248 -6.50 16.19 0.84
CA ALA A 248 -7.38 15.05 0.58
C ALA A 248 -8.75 15.25 1.21
N ILE A 249 -9.79 14.92 0.45
CA ILE A 249 -11.19 14.80 0.87
C ILE A 249 -11.58 13.33 0.71
N LEU A 250 -11.86 12.64 1.82
CA LEU A 250 -11.94 11.18 1.86
C LEU A 250 -13.23 10.70 2.52
N GLY A 251 -13.67 9.50 2.12
CA GLY A 251 -14.74 8.78 2.79
C GLY A 251 -14.35 8.32 4.20
N PRO A 252 -15.32 7.86 5.02
CA PRO A 252 -15.09 7.35 6.37
C PRO A 252 -14.49 5.93 6.35
N GLU A 253 -13.39 5.73 5.62
CA GLU A 253 -12.73 4.42 5.55
C GLU A 253 -11.93 4.18 6.85
N PRO A 254 -12.05 3.00 7.47
CA PRO A 254 -11.36 2.70 8.73
C PRO A 254 -9.84 2.92 8.68
N ALA A 255 -9.21 2.61 7.54
CA ALA A 255 -7.76 2.79 7.38
C ALA A 255 -7.34 4.27 7.39
N PHE A 256 -8.16 5.20 6.87
CA PHE A 256 -7.89 6.63 6.96
C PHE A 256 -8.05 7.14 8.39
N GLN A 257 -9.14 6.71 9.05
CA GLN A 257 -9.44 7.10 10.43
C GLN A 257 -8.37 6.59 11.42
N GLU A 258 -7.86 5.38 11.21
CA GLU A 258 -6.82 4.76 12.05
C GLU A 258 -5.53 5.58 12.07
N ILE A 259 -5.14 6.19 10.93
CA ILE A 259 -3.87 6.95 10.81
C ILE A 259 -4.04 8.46 10.99
N ARG A 260 -5.27 8.91 11.23
CA ARG A 260 -5.61 10.31 11.48
C ARG A 260 -5.09 10.74 12.85
N GLN A 261 -4.41 11.88 12.88
CA GLN A 261 -3.92 12.57 14.07
C GLN A 261 -4.56 13.95 14.23
N SER A 262 -5.01 14.59 13.14
CA SER A 262 -5.65 15.90 13.18
C SER A 262 -6.61 16.15 12.01
N GLU A 263 -7.34 17.26 12.10
CA GLU A 263 -8.18 17.77 11.00
C GLU A 263 -7.38 18.21 9.77
N LEU A 264 -6.06 18.42 9.89
CA LEU A 264 -5.19 18.79 8.78
C LEU A 264 -4.73 17.58 7.93
N ASP A 265 -5.00 16.36 8.38
CA ASP A 265 -4.59 15.15 7.66
C ASP A 265 -5.44 14.94 6.40
N TYR A 266 -6.76 15.08 6.56
CA TYR A 266 -7.76 15.05 5.49
C TYR A 266 -9.10 15.57 6.02
N ILE A 267 -9.99 15.93 5.10
CA ILE A 267 -11.39 16.27 5.41
C ILE A 267 -12.24 15.02 5.13
N GLU A 268 -12.95 14.52 6.13
CA GLU A 268 -13.87 13.38 5.98
C GLU A 268 -15.23 13.84 5.46
N VAL A 269 -15.77 13.14 4.46
CA VAL A 269 -17.10 13.41 3.89
C VAL A 269 -17.84 12.10 3.58
N ARG A 270 -19.17 12.16 3.63
CA ARG A 270 -20.08 11.05 3.31
C ARG A 270 -20.91 11.36 2.08
N THR A 271 -21.19 12.64 1.81
CA THR A 271 -22.08 13.05 0.72
C THR A 271 -21.43 14.05 -0.25
N PRO A 272 -21.96 14.18 -1.48
CA PRO A 272 -21.55 15.21 -2.43
C PRO A 272 -21.63 16.63 -1.86
N GLU A 273 -22.67 16.94 -1.07
CA GLU A 273 -22.89 18.27 -0.49
C GLU A 273 -21.79 18.63 0.51
N GLU A 274 -21.41 17.68 1.37
CA GLU A 274 -20.30 17.84 2.31
C GLU A 274 -18.98 18.08 1.58
N ALA A 275 -18.74 17.38 0.47
CA ALA A 275 -17.55 17.59 -0.36
C ALA A 275 -17.54 18.96 -1.04
N ILE A 276 -18.66 19.42 -1.58
CA ILE A 276 -18.77 20.78 -2.13
C ILE A 276 -18.51 21.83 -1.04
N ALA A 277 -19.04 21.64 0.17
CA ALA A 277 -18.78 22.54 1.29
C ALA A 277 -17.29 22.56 1.68
N ALA A 278 -16.64 21.40 1.75
CA ALA A 278 -15.21 21.26 2.03
C ALA A 278 -14.35 21.96 0.96
N LEU A 279 -14.69 21.78 -0.33
CA LEU A 279 -14.01 22.42 -1.45
C LEU A 279 -14.15 23.94 -1.43
N LYS A 280 -15.36 24.46 -1.14
CA LYS A 280 -15.59 25.89 -0.97
C LYS A 280 -14.75 26.46 0.18
N ARG A 281 -14.68 25.75 1.31
CA ARG A 281 -13.84 26.15 2.46
C ARG A 281 -12.36 26.24 2.05
N LEU A 282 -11.82 25.22 1.39
CA LEU A 282 -10.43 25.23 0.92
C LEU A 282 -10.16 26.33 -0.12
N GLN A 283 -11.14 26.63 -0.99
CA GLN A 283 -11.05 27.71 -1.97
C GLN A 283 -11.06 29.09 -1.29
N SER A 284 -11.87 29.29 -0.25
CA SER A 284 -11.95 30.56 0.49
C SER A 284 -10.82 30.76 1.51
N ASP A 285 -10.15 29.68 1.91
CA ASP A 285 -9.09 29.68 2.93
C ASP A 285 -7.79 29.05 2.39
N PRO A 286 -7.00 29.83 1.62
CA PRO A 286 -5.71 29.37 1.11
C PRO A 286 -4.69 28.99 2.19
N ASP A 287 -4.80 29.54 3.40
CA ASP A 287 -3.88 29.24 4.50
C ASP A 287 -4.19 27.86 5.09
N LEU A 288 -5.47 27.49 5.19
CA LEU A 288 -5.86 26.11 5.50
C LEU A 288 -5.34 25.13 4.44
N TYR A 289 -5.47 25.46 3.15
CA TYR A 289 -4.92 24.61 2.07
C TYR A 289 -3.42 24.38 2.28
N LEU A 290 -2.66 25.45 2.52
CA LEU A 290 -1.23 25.37 2.76
C LEU A 290 -0.90 24.57 4.03
N ALA A 291 -1.62 24.79 5.12
CA ALA A 291 -1.45 24.07 6.38
C ALA A 291 -1.68 22.56 6.22
N MET A 292 -2.67 22.15 5.42
CA MET A 292 -2.90 20.74 5.10
C MET A 292 -1.75 20.14 4.29
N VAL A 293 -1.21 20.88 3.30
CA VAL A 293 -0.06 20.43 2.51
C VAL A 293 1.20 20.29 3.38
N GLU A 294 1.48 21.28 4.21
CA GLU A 294 2.59 21.23 5.17
C GLU A 294 2.47 20.07 6.15
N ASN A 295 1.27 19.87 6.70
CA ASN A 295 0.99 18.75 7.57
C ASN A 295 1.18 17.42 6.83
N GLY A 296 0.68 17.30 5.59
CA GLY A 296 0.88 16.12 4.76
C GLY A 296 2.35 15.75 4.60
N PHE A 297 3.23 16.70 4.29
CA PHE A 297 4.67 16.42 4.21
C PHE A 297 5.28 15.97 5.55
N LYS A 298 4.79 16.48 6.69
CA LYS A 298 5.19 15.98 8.02
C LYS A 298 4.73 14.53 8.23
N ARG A 299 3.46 14.23 7.92
CA ARG A 299 2.90 12.87 8.03
C ARG A 299 3.60 11.88 7.11
N ALA A 300 3.99 12.30 5.91
CA ALA A 300 4.69 11.46 4.93
C ALA A 300 6.03 10.89 5.44
N GLN A 301 6.68 11.53 6.41
CA GLN A 301 7.93 11.05 7.01
C GLN A 301 7.79 9.65 7.63
N ASP A 302 6.62 9.33 8.17
CA ASP A 302 6.31 8.03 8.77
C ASP A 302 6.23 6.89 7.75
N TYR A 303 6.16 7.21 6.45
CA TYR A 303 5.94 6.27 5.35
C TYR A 303 7.13 6.23 4.38
N THR A 304 8.28 6.77 4.79
CA THR A 304 9.49 6.83 3.98
C THR A 304 10.08 5.45 3.69
N VAL A 305 10.91 5.43 2.64
CA VAL A 305 11.65 4.25 2.20
C VAL A 305 12.47 3.65 3.36
N ASN A 306 13.19 4.50 4.11
CA ASN A 306 14.00 4.09 5.27
C ASN A 306 13.11 3.55 6.41
N ARG A 307 12.01 4.24 6.74
CA ARG A 307 11.12 3.84 7.83
C ARG A 307 10.50 2.47 7.59
N VAL A 308 9.94 2.24 6.40
CA VAL A 308 9.33 0.96 6.04
C VAL A 308 10.38 -0.16 5.97
N ALA A 309 11.59 0.11 5.47
CA ALA A 309 12.67 -0.88 5.45
C ALA A 309 13.14 -1.28 6.86
N LEU A 310 13.16 -0.32 7.79
CA LEU A 310 13.46 -0.59 9.20
C LEU A 310 12.37 -1.48 9.83
N GLU A 311 11.08 -1.20 9.58
CA GLU A 311 9.98 -2.05 10.05
C GLU A 311 10.08 -3.48 9.50
N TRP A 312 10.36 -3.63 8.20
CA TRP A 312 10.64 -4.94 7.61
C TRP A 312 11.77 -5.67 8.33
N ARG A 313 12.89 -4.98 8.58
CA ARG A 313 14.03 -5.56 9.29
C ARG A 313 13.65 -6.00 10.70
N ASP A 314 12.95 -5.16 11.45
CA ASP A 314 12.55 -5.44 12.83
C ASP A 314 11.57 -6.62 12.91
N LEU A 315 10.61 -6.71 11.99
CA LEU A 315 9.71 -7.87 11.90
C LEU A 315 10.47 -9.16 11.57
N LEU A 316 11.36 -9.10 10.57
CA LEU A 316 12.15 -10.26 10.12
C LEU A 316 13.16 -10.73 11.18
N ALA A 317 13.72 -9.81 11.97
CA ALA A 317 14.70 -10.11 13.02
C ALA A 317 14.06 -10.43 14.38
N GLY A 318 12.82 -10.03 14.60
CA GLY A 318 12.06 -10.26 15.84
C GLY A 318 11.08 -11.43 15.69
N PRO A 319 9.76 -11.16 15.62
CA PRO A 319 8.73 -12.19 15.70
C PRO A 319 8.82 -13.27 14.61
N ILE A 320 9.27 -12.91 13.40
CA ILE A 320 9.45 -13.89 12.31
C ILE A 320 10.65 -14.81 12.60
N ALA A 321 11.77 -14.26 13.10
CA ALA A 321 12.93 -15.06 13.46
C ALA A 321 12.64 -15.99 14.64
N GLU A 322 11.87 -15.53 15.62
CA GLU A 322 11.44 -16.33 16.76
C GLU A 322 10.55 -17.50 16.31
N GLY A 323 9.50 -17.22 15.53
CA GLY A 323 8.62 -18.25 15.00
C GLY A 323 9.37 -19.25 14.10
N TYR A 324 10.35 -18.79 13.33
CA TYR A 324 11.23 -19.65 12.54
C TYR A 324 12.11 -20.55 13.42
N LYS A 325 12.68 -20.02 14.51
CA LYS A 325 13.48 -20.81 15.47
C LYS A 325 12.62 -21.92 16.11
N GLN A 326 11.41 -21.59 16.54
CA GLN A 326 10.46 -22.57 17.07
C GLN A 326 10.10 -23.63 16.03
N TRP A 327 9.84 -23.22 14.79
CA TRP A 327 9.58 -24.14 13.68
C TRP A 327 10.77 -25.09 13.43
N CYS A 328 12.00 -24.58 13.43
CA CYS A 328 13.22 -25.39 13.30
C CYS A 328 13.39 -26.42 14.42
N ASN A 329 12.99 -26.07 15.65
CA ASN A 329 13.13 -26.91 16.84
C ASN A 329 12.03 -27.98 16.99
N GLN A 330 11.05 -28.02 16.08
CA GLN A 330 10.04 -29.08 16.07
C GLN A 330 10.67 -30.48 15.95
N SER A 331 10.05 -31.46 16.59
CA SER A 331 10.46 -32.87 16.55
C SER A 331 10.41 -33.44 15.13
N LEU A 332 11.12 -34.54 14.87
CA LEU A 332 11.08 -35.22 13.56
C LEU A 332 9.66 -35.66 13.20
N MET A 333 8.90 -36.19 14.16
CA MET A 333 7.49 -36.55 13.96
C MET A 333 6.66 -35.34 13.51
N GLN A 334 6.83 -34.18 14.17
CA GLN A 334 6.14 -32.96 13.78
C GLN A 334 6.55 -32.50 12.37
N LYS A 335 7.82 -32.62 12.00
CA LYS A 335 8.34 -32.24 10.68
C LYS A 335 7.80 -33.12 9.55
N TYR A 336 7.79 -34.43 9.74
CA TYR A 336 7.46 -35.39 8.68
C TYR A 336 5.97 -35.78 8.64
N ILE A 337 5.23 -35.62 9.74
CA ILE A 337 3.81 -35.99 9.84
C ILE A 337 2.95 -34.77 10.15
N GLY A 338 3.28 -34.04 11.22
CA GLY A 338 2.50 -32.90 11.69
C GLY A 338 2.33 -31.79 10.64
N ARG A 339 3.43 -31.35 10.02
CA ARG A 339 3.42 -30.29 9.00
C ARG A 339 2.61 -30.65 7.75
N PRO A 340 2.78 -31.83 7.12
CA PRO A 340 1.91 -32.24 6.01
C PRO A 340 0.42 -32.24 6.35
N ILE A 341 0.04 -32.74 7.54
CA ILE A 341 -1.37 -32.77 7.98
C ILE A 341 -1.90 -31.34 8.17
N GLN A 342 -1.17 -30.49 8.89
CA GLN A 342 -1.53 -29.08 9.09
C GLN A 342 -1.65 -28.34 7.76
N TYR A 343 -0.77 -28.63 6.80
CA TYR A 343 -0.82 -28.07 5.47
C TYR A 343 -2.07 -28.48 4.70
N ALA A 344 -2.43 -29.77 4.72
CA ALA A 344 -3.66 -30.24 4.09
C ALA A 344 -4.90 -29.53 4.66
N LYS A 345 -4.96 -29.34 5.99
CA LYS A 345 -6.00 -28.54 6.64
C LYS A 345 -6.01 -27.10 6.13
N ARG A 346 -4.85 -26.43 6.10
CA ARG A 346 -4.70 -25.04 5.62
C ARG A 346 -5.07 -24.87 4.14
N VAL A 347 -4.90 -25.90 3.30
CA VAL A 347 -5.38 -25.89 1.90
C VAL A 347 -6.90 -25.79 1.85
N ILE A 348 -7.61 -26.50 2.73
CA ILE A 348 -9.07 -26.42 2.82
C ILE A 348 -9.47 -25.04 3.36
N GLU A 349 -8.84 -24.57 4.43
CA GLU A 349 -9.10 -23.26 5.02
C GLU A 349 -8.86 -22.11 4.02
N GLN A 350 -7.81 -22.18 3.19
CA GLN A 350 -7.55 -21.18 2.14
C GLN A 350 -8.72 -21.11 1.16
N ARG A 351 -9.21 -22.26 0.67
CA ARG A 351 -10.33 -22.31 -0.28
C ARG A 351 -11.62 -21.76 0.32
N LEU A 352 -11.85 -22.02 1.61
CA LEU A 352 -13.00 -21.46 2.33
C LEU A 352 -12.87 -19.94 2.46
N ALA A 353 -11.70 -19.44 2.87
CA ALA A 353 -11.42 -18.01 2.99
C ALA A 353 -11.57 -17.29 1.65
N ASP A 354 -11.14 -17.90 0.54
CA ASP A 354 -11.30 -17.33 -0.80
C ASP A 354 -12.78 -17.22 -1.19
N LYS A 355 -13.59 -18.25 -0.90
CA LYS A 355 -15.05 -18.23 -1.15
C LYS A 355 -15.76 -17.20 -0.30
N GLU A 356 -15.47 -17.16 0.99
CA GLU A 356 -16.01 -16.19 1.94
C GLU A 356 -15.70 -14.75 1.48
N TYR A 357 -14.45 -14.51 1.10
CA TYR A 357 -14.03 -13.22 0.55
C TYR A 357 -14.83 -12.81 -0.68
N GLN A 358 -14.91 -13.67 -1.71
CA GLN A 358 -15.65 -13.36 -2.94
C GLN A 358 -17.13 -13.08 -2.68
N HIS A 359 -17.73 -13.75 -1.68
CA HIS A 359 -19.10 -13.46 -1.28
C HIS A 359 -19.21 -12.10 -0.59
N HIS A 360 -18.44 -11.85 0.46
CA HIS A 360 -18.63 -10.69 1.34
C HIS A 360 -18.11 -9.37 0.80
N ILE A 361 -17.23 -9.36 -0.21
CA ILE A 361 -16.87 -8.10 -0.89
C ILE A 361 -18.04 -7.52 -1.69
N HIS A 362 -19.02 -8.35 -2.06
CA HIS A 362 -20.21 -7.94 -2.82
C HIS A 362 -21.49 -7.93 -1.99
N HIS A 363 -21.55 -8.72 -0.92
CA HIS A 363 -22.73 -8.90 -0.08
C HIS A 363 -22.45 -8.50 1.37
N GLY A 364 -23.23 -7.57 1.89
CA GLY A 364 -23.14 -7.12 3.27
C GLY A 364 -23.55 -5.66 3.43
N PRO A 365 -23.56 -5.16 4.68
CA PRO A 365 -23.79 -3.75 4.96
C PRO A 365 -22.73 -2.91 4.25
N ARG A 366 -23.19 -1.79 3.70
CA ARG A 366 -22.41 -0.77 3.00
C ARG A 366 -22.00 0.31 4.01
N ILE A 367 -20.91 1.01 3.76
CA ILE A 367 -20.37 2.01 4.70
C ILE A 367 -21.02 3.39 4.57
N LEU A 368 -21.76 3.62 3.47
CA LEU A 368 -22.52 4.83 3.19
C LEU A 368 -23.95 4.51 2.75
#